data_AF-A0A351H7M0-F1
#
_entry.id   AF-A0A351H7M0-F1
#
_cell.length_a   1.000
_cell.length_b   1.000
_cell.length_c   1.000
_cell.angle_alpha   90.00
_cell.angle_beta   90.00
_cell.angle_gamma   90.00
#
_symmetry.space_group_name_H-M   'P 1'
#
loop_
_entity.id
_entity.type
_entity.pdbx_description
1 polymer ?
#
loop_
_entity_poly.entity_id
_entity_poly.type
_entity_poly.pdbx_seq_one_letter_code
_entity_poly.pdbx_strand_id
1 'polypeptide(L)'
;MNFRREIIAKIRLLFRSMAAKHAKKKLLEAFKSYPQSIRKLSAAYENFLRAIQAEQRAMVTLKALKRQYSRKPILMKIRDIGQYKVSRKAKEILSETDIACALERHKCGDWGEISPEDWARCNACMETGYGYVYSRHKTADKRYFCVITDYSKPKTRIVTEEELLNAGGNSTGAVYEKSQSYPLKKAG
;
A
#
# COMPACT_ATOMS: atom_id res chain seq x y z
N MET A 1 8.33 6.13 -24.97
CA MET A 1 8.84 6.25 -23.58
C MET A 1 9.07 7.72 -23.26
N ASN A 2 8.42 8.27 -22.22
CA ASN A 2 8.40 9.71 -21.98
C ASN A 2 9.58 10.13 -21.08
N PHE A 3 10.81 10.07 -21.64
CA PHE A 3 12.09 10.21 -20.91
C PHE A 3 12.16 11.44 -19.99
N ARG A 4 11.64 12.59 -20.45
CA ARG A 4 11.54 13.82 -19.64
C ARG A 4 10.68 13.62 -18.37
N ARG A 5 9.54 12.94 -18.48
CA ARG A 5 8.66 12.67 -17.32
C ARG A 5 9.32 11.72 -16.33
N GLU A 6 10.05 10.72 -16.81
CA GLU A 6 10.77 9.79 -15.95
C GLU A 6 11.89 10.51 -15.17
N ILE A 7 12.68 11.37 -15.82
CA ILE A 7 13.71 12.18 -15.15
C ILE A 7 13.09 13.06 -14.07
N ILE A 8 12.02 13.79 -14.40
CA ILE A 8 11.31 14.64 -13.43
C ILE A 8 10.81 13.81 -12.24
N ALA A 9 10.26 12.62 -12.48
CA ALA A 9 9.80 11.73 -11.42
C ALA A 9 10.95 11.22 -10.53
N LYS A 10 12.11 10.88 -11.12
CA LYS A 10 13.33 10.50 -10.36
C LYS A 10 13.83 11.65 -9.48
N ILE A 11 13.91 12.86 -10.03
CA ILE A 11 14.33 14.06 -9.28
C ILE A 11 13.36 14.34 -8.13
N ARG A 12 12.04 14.31 -8.40
CA ARG A 12 11.02 14.48 -7.36
C ARG A 12 11.15 13.43 -6.26
N LEU A 13 11.32 12.16 -6.62
CA LEU A 13 11.53 11.09 -5.64
C LEU A 13 12.77 11.38 -4.78
N LEU A 14 13.89 11.77 -5.38
CA LEU A 14 15.11 12.12 -4.65
C LEU A 14 14.87 13.24 -3.61
N PHE A 15 14.21 14.34 -3.99
CA PHE A 15 13.86 15.40 -3.05
C PHE A 15 12.93 14.93 -1.94
N ARG A 16 11.93 14.08 -2.24
CA ARG A 16 11.02 13.55 -1.20
C ARG A 16 11.73 12.59 -0.25
N SER A 17 12.62 11.74 -0.74
CA SER A 17 13.45 10.87 0.10
C SER A 17 14.38 11.68 1.01
N MET A 18 14.96 12.79 0.53
CA MET A 18 15.74 13.69 1.38
C MET A 18 14.87 14.35 2.46
N ALA A 19 13.66 14.80 2.11
CA ALA A 19 12.72 15.38 3.08
C ALA A 19 12.28 14.36 4.15
N ALA A 20 12.02 13.10 3.77
CA ALA A 20 11.68 12.03 4.71
C ALA A 20 12.83 11.71 5.67
N LYS A 21 14.07 11.65 5.17
CA LYS A 21 15.28 11.51 6.01
C LYS A 21 15.44 12.67 6.99
N HIS A 22 15.22 13.90 6.53
CA HIS A 22 15.29 15.09 7.39
C HIS A 22 14.19 15.09 8.45
N ALA A 23 12.97 14.73 8.09
CA ALA A 23 11.86 14.63 9.04
C ALA A 23 12.12 13.55 10.10
N LYS A 24 12.71 12.40 9.71
CA LYS A 24 13.16 11.37 10.64
C LYS A 24 14.21 11.92 11.61
N LYS A 25 15.20 12.67 11.12
CA LYS A 25 16.22 13.30 11.98
C LYS A 25 15.58 14.24 13.01
N LYS A 26 14.67 15.12 12.56
CA LYS A 26 13.92 16.03 13.45
C LYS A 26 13.08 15.29 14.50
N LEU A 27 12.45 14.18 14.13
CA LEU A 27 11.73 13.33 15.07
C LEU A 27 12.66 12.78 16.16
N LEU A 28 13.82 12.26 15.78
CA LEU A 28 14.83 11.77 16.73
C LEU A 28 15.38 12.87 17.63
N GLU A 29 15.59 14.08 17.09
CA GLU A 29 15.98 15.26 17.87
C GLU A 29 14.88 15.64 18.86
N ALA A 30 13.60 15.65 18.45
CA ALA A 30 12.49 15.95 19.35
C ALA A 30 12.39 14.95 20.51
N PHE A 31 12.61 13.66 20.26
CA PHE A 31 12.70 12.63 21.30
C PHE A 31 13.82 12.91 22.31
N LYS A 32 14.97 13.42 21.86
CA LYS A 32 16.09 13.76 22.75
C LYS A 32 15.86 15.06 23.53
N SER A 33 15.36 16.10 22.88
CA SER A 33 15.25 17.45 23.46
C SER A 33 14.00 17.64 24.31
N TYR A 34 12.90 16.94 24.02
CA TYR A 34 11.62 17.14 24.69
C TYR A 34 10.92 15.82 25.04
N PRO A 35 11.57 14.91 25.78
CA PRO A 35 11.02 13.57 26.04
C PRO A 35 9.66 13.59 26.75
N GLN A 36 9.36 14.63 27.53
CA GLN A 36 8.09 14.77 28.27
C GLN A 36 7.00 15.53 27.50
N SER A 37 7.32 16.12 26.33
CA SER A 37 6.37 16.96 25.60
C SER A 37 5.63 16.17 24.52
N ILE A 38 4.51 15.54 24.91
CA ILE A 38 3.64 14.78 23.99
C ILE A 38 3.29 15.62 22.75
N ARG A 39 2.93 16.90 22.92
CA ARG A 39 2.56 17.79 21.81
C ARG A 39 3.69 17.94 20.78
N LYS A 40 4.94 18.16 21.22
CA LYS A 40 6.08 18.33 20.31
C LYS A 40 6.44 17.02 19.61
N LEU A 41 6.36 15.90 20.35
CA LEU A 41 6.60 14.56 19.80
C LEU A 41 5.56 14.20 18.75
N SER A 42 4.26 14.39 19.04
CA SER A 42 3.18 14.14 18.08
C SER A 42 3.33 14.99 16.82
N ALA A 43 3.65 16.28 16.96
CA ALA A 43 3.85 17.15 15.80
C ALA A 43 5.06 16.70 14.94
N ALA A 44 6.18 16.34 15.56
CA ALA A 44 7.34 15.83 14.83
C ALA A 44 7.02 14.49 14.14
N TYR A 45 6.24 13.64 14.79
CA TYR A 45 5.83 12.34 14.29
C TYR A 45 4.88 12.45 13.10
N GLU A 46 3.85 13.29 13.20
CA GLU A 46 2.93 13.57 12.08
C GLU A 46 3.67 14.14 10.86
N ASN A 47 4.62 15.06 11.09
CA ASN A 47 5.45 15.60 10.02
C ASN A 47 6.31 14.52 9.34
N PHE A 48 6.84 13.58 10.12
CA PHE A 48 7.55 12.42 9.59
C PHE A 48 6.63 11.52 8.75
N LEU A 49 5.45 11.16 9.25
CA LEU A 49 4.50 10.34 8.50
C LEU A 49 4.05 11.01 7.18
N ARG A 50 3.79 12.33 7.20
CA ARG A 50 3.46 13.10 5.97
C ARG A 50 4.61 13.07 4.96
N ALA A 51 5.86 13.17 5.42
CA ALA A 51 7.03 13.10 4.55
C ALA A 51 7.17 11.70 3.90
N ILE A 52 6.93 10.64 4.68
CA ILE A 52 6.91 9.26 4.17
C ILE A 52 5.80 9.08 3.13
N GLN A 53 4.58 9.55 3.39
CA GLN A 53 3.49 9.49 2.40
C GLN A 53 3.86 10.22 1.10
N ALA A 54 4.44 11.41 1.19
CA ALA A 54 4.89 12.15 0.02
C ALA A 54 5.99 11.42 -0.78
N GLU A 55 6.91 10.74 -0.09
CA GLU A 55 7.92 9.87 -0.70
C GLU A 55 7.28 8.69 -1.43
N GLN A 56 6.37 7.97 -0.76
CA GLN A 56 5.69 6.81 -1.35
C GLN A 56 4.87 7.20 -2.58
N ARG A 57 4.17 8.34 -2.57
CA ARG A 57 3.45 8.85 -3.74
C ARG A 57 4.40 9.14 -4.91
N ALA A 58 5.57 9.75 -4.63
CA ALA A 58 6.59 10.00 -5.66
C ALA A 58 7.16 8.70 -6.23
N MET A 59 7.39 7.70 -5.36
CA MET A 59 7.86 6.37 -5.76
C MET A 59 6.82 5.68 -6.67
N VAL A 60 5.54 5.68 -6.28
CA VAL A 60 4.46 5.09 -7.08
C VAL A 60 4.32 5.79 -8.43
N THR A 61 4.49 7.12 -8.48
CA THR A 61 4.52 7.89 -9.73
C THR A 61 5.61 7.41 -10.67
N LEU A 62 6.84 7.25 -10.17
CA LEU A 62 7.94 6.72 -10.97
C LEU A 62 7.67 5.27 -11.42
N LYS A 63 7.12 4.44 -10.53
CA LYS A 63 6.76 3.06 -10.83
C LYS A 63 5.70 2.97 -11.92
N ALA A 64 4.69 3.84 -11.90
CA ALA A 64 3.64 3.90 -12.91
C ALA A 64 4.18 4.23 -14.30
N LEU A 65 5.08 5.21 -14.40
CA LEU A 65 5.75 5.54 -15.67
C LEU A 65 6.52 4.34 -16.24
N LYS A 66 7.22 3.58 -15.38
CA LYS A 66 7.96 2.38 -15.79
C LYS A 66 7.05 1.20 -16.14
N ARG A 67 5.88 1.10 -15.50
CA ARG A 67 4.93 -0.02 -15.64
C ARG A 67 3.81 0.25 -16.63
N GLN A 68 3.81 1.38 -17.32
CA GLN A 68 2.70 1.82 -18.19
C GLN A 68 2.27 0.76 -19.21
N TYR A 69 3.22 0.00 -19.76
CA TYR A 69 2.98 -1.06 -20.75
C TYR A 69 3.16 -2.48 -20.20
N SER A 70 3.10 -2.64 -18.87
CA SER A 70 3.23 -3.96 -18.22
C SER A 70 1.86 -4.60 -18.03
N ARG A 71 1.84 -5.91 -17.69
CA ARG A 71 0.62 -6.62 -17.26
C ARG A 71 0.05 -6.13 -15.92
N LYS A 72 0.75 -5.23 -15.21
CA LYS A 72 0.38 -4.69 -13.90
C LYS A 72 0.52 -3.17 -13.89
N PRO A 73 -0.21 -2.43 -14.75
CA PRO A 73 -0.07 -0.98 -14.86
C PRO A 73 -0.65 -0.29 -13.63
N ILE A 74 0.00 0.75 -13.15
CA ILE A 74 -0.50 1.60 -12.06
C ILE A 74 -1.21 2.79 -12.71
N LEU A 75 -2.51 2.92 -12.45
CA LEU A 75 -3.35 3.93 -13.10
C LEU A 75 -3.09 5.36 -12.62
N MET A 76 -2.41 5.53 -11.48
CA MET A 76 -2.14 6.84 -10.86
C MET A 76 -3.40 7.67 -10.58
N LYS A 77 -4.55 7.01 -10.47
CA LYS A 77 -5.77 7.61 -9.93
C LYS A 77 -5.66 7.57 -8.41
N ILE A 78 -5.94 8.68 -7.73
CA ILE A 78 -6.04 8.69 -6.27
C ILE A 78 -7.51 8.53 -5.92
N ARG A 79 -7.85 7.49 -5.16
CA ARG A 79 -9.19 7.27 -4.63
C ARG A 79 -9.21 7.47 -3.13
N ASP A 80 -10.36 7.93 -2.63
CA ASP A 80 -10.61 7.92 -1.20
C ASP A 80 -10.77 6.47 -0.73
N ILE A 81 -10.13 6.18 0.39
CA ILE A 81 -10.15 4.87 1.04
C ILE A 81 -10.94 4.92 2.36
N GLY A 82 -11.46 6.10 2.70
CA GLY A 82 -12.17 6.39 3.94
C GLY A 82 -11.32 6.12 5.18
N GLN A 83 -12.00 5.88 6.29
CA GLN A 83 -11.36 5.49 7.54
C GLN A 83 -10.81 4.07 7.43
N TYR A 84 -9.63 3.84 8.02
CA TYR A 84 -9.03 2.51 8.08
C TYR A 84 -9.09 1.93 9.49
N LYS A 85 -9.17 0.60 9.57
CA LYS A 85 -8.97 -0.16 10.80
C LYS A 85 -7.85 -1.17 10.59
N VAL A 86 -7.02 -1.38 11.60
CA VAL A 86 -5.95 -2.38 11.60
C VAL A 86 -6.36 -3.51 12.55
N SER A 87 -6.33 -4.76 12.08
CA SER A 87 -6.61 -5.93 12.92
C SER A 87 -5.59 -6.03 14.05
N ARG A 88 -5.93 -6.80 15.10
CA ARG A 88 -5.04 -7.01 16.23
C ARG A 88 -3.73 -7.68 15.80
N LYS A 89 -3.80 -8.78 15.02
CA LYS A 89 -2.61 -9.47 14.53
C LYS A 89 -1.75 -8.58 13.62
N ALA A 90 -2.38 -7.72 12.81
CA ALA A 90 -1.62 -6.79 11.97
C ALA A 90 -0.91 -5.72 12.81
N LYS A 91 -1.52 -5.21 13.90
CA LYS A 91 -0.86 -4.26 14.82
C LYS A 91 0.37 -4.84 15.51
N GLU A 92 0.42 -6.16 15.70
CA GLU A 92 1.56 -6.83 16.33
C GLU A 92 2.80 -6.89 15.42
N ILE A 93 2.62 -6.76 14.11
CA ILE A 93 3.72 -6.92 13.13
C ILE A 93 4.01 -5.66 12.31
N LEU A 94 3.10 -4.68 12.31
CA LEU A 94 3.21 -3.48 11.50
C LEU A 94 3.59 -2.27 12.34
N SER A 95 4.61 -1.54 11.90
CA SER A 95 4.82 -0.18 12.36
C SER A 95 3.81 0.76 11.69
N GLU A 96 3.55 1.91 12.31
CA GLU A 96 2.79 3.00 11.69
C GLU A 96 3.41 3.48 10.37
N THR A 97 4.73 3.33 10.21
CA THR A 97 5.41 3.63 8.93
C THR A 97 5.02 2.62 7.86
N ASP A 98 4.95 1.33 8.19
CA ASP A 98 4.48 0.30 7.26
C ASP A 98 3.03 0.55 6.84
N ILE A 99 2.17 0.90 7.81
CA ILE A 99 0.77 1.26 7.59
C ILE A 99 0.66 2.47 6.66
N ALA A 100 1.37 3.56 6.98
CA ALA A 100 1.35 4.78 6.18
C ALA A 100 1.84 4.53 4.74
N CYS A 101 2.91 3.75 4.58
CA CYS A 101 3.41 3.37 3.26
C CYS A 101 2.40 2.55 2.46
N ALA A 102 1.83 1.52 3.06
CA ALA A 102 0.90 0.63 2.39
C ALA A 102 -0.40 1.33 1.99
N LEU A 103 -0.94 2.17 2.88
CA LEU A 103 -2.15 2.97 2.59
C LEU A 103 -1.90 3.94 1.44
N GLU A 104 -0.76 4.63 1.41
CA GLU A 104 -0.46 5.58 0.35
C GLU A 104 -0.26 4.89 -1.01
N ARG A 105 0.40 3.73 -1.02
CA ARG A 105 0.54 2.90 -2.22
C ARG A 105 -0.81 2.38 -2.70
N HIS A 106 -1.66 1.91 -1.79
CA HIS A 106 -3.01 1.43 -2.07
C HIS A 106 -3.89 2.52 -2.68
N LYS A 107 -3.90 3.72 -2.09
CA LYS A 107 -4.63 4.90 -2.62
C LYS A 107 -4.26 5.24 -4.06
N CYS A 108 -2.99 5.02 -4.42
CA CYS A 108 -2.45 5.34 -5.74
C CYS A 108 -2.56 4.19 -6.76
N GLY A 109 -3.14 3.05 -6.37
CA GLY A 109 -3.31 1.90 -7.25
C GLY A 109 -2.08 1.01 -7.40
N ASP A 110 -1.13 1.10 -6.47
CA ASP A 110 -0.05 0.12 -6.38
C ASP A 110 -0.49 -1.08 -5.54
N TRP A 111 -1.02 -2.10 -6.20
CA TRP A 111 -1.58 -3.29 -5.56
C TRP A 111 -0.55 -4.27 -4.98
N GLY A 112 0.75 -3.99 -5.17
CA GLY A 112 1.83 -4.79 -4.57
C GLY A 112 2.03 -6.15 -5.23
N GLU A 113 2.06 -7.21 -4.43
CA GLU A 113 2.39 -8.58 -4.83
C GLU A 113 1.13 -9.45 -5.00
N ILE A 114 0.25 -9.07 -5.94
CA ILE A 114 -0.95 -9.85 -6.32
C ILE A 114 -0.84 -10.40 -7.75
N SER A 115 -1.71 -11.32 -8.14
CA SER A 115 -1.75 -11.88 -9.51
C SER A 115 -2.04 -10.81 -10.57
N PRO A 116 -1.64 -10.98 -11.84
CA PRO A 116 -2.05 -10.09 -12.93
C PRO A 116 -3.58 -9.96 -13.06
N GLU A 117 -4.30 -11.04 -12.81
CA GLU A 117 -5.77 -11.11 -12.91
C GLU A 117 -6.42 -10.27 -11.81
N ASP A 118 -5.96 -10.43 -10.56
CA ASP A 118 -6.39 -9.59 -9.44
C ASP A 118 -6.02 -8.13 -9.66
N TRP A 119 -4.86 -7.88 -10.27
CA TRP A 119 -4.41 -6.53 -10.60
C TRP A 119 -5.37 -5.86 -11.59
N ALA A 120 -5.75 -6.56 -12.65
CA ALA A 120 -6.71 -6.08 -13.63
C ALA A 120 -8.08 -5.80 -13.00
N ARG A 121 -8.56 -6.72 -12.13
CA ARG A 121 -9.81 -6.50 -11.38
C ARG A 121 -9.73 -5.25 -10.48
N CYS A 122 -8.65 -5.10 -9.72
CA CYS A 122 -8.48 -3.94 -8.84
C CYS A 122 -8.39 -2.63 -9.63
N ASN A 123 -7.73 -2.65 -10.80
CA ASN A 123 -7.71 -1.52 -11.72
C ASN A 123 -9.11 -1.19 -12.22
N ALA A 124 -9.92 -2.18 -12.63
CA ALA A 124 -11.30 -1.94 -13.06
C ALA A 124 -12.13 -1.30 -11.93
N CYS A 125 -12.06 -1.82 -10.71
CA CYS A 125 -12.71 -1.22 -9.54
C CYS A 125 -12.23 0.21 -9.23
N MET A 126 -10.94 0.48 -9.40
CA MET A 126 -10.38 1.83 -9.24
C MET A 126 -10.91 2.81 -10.30
N GLU A 127 -11.08 2.35 -11.53
CA GLU A 127 -11.63 3.16 -12.62
C GLU A 127 -13.10 3.49 -12.40
N THR A 128 -13.92 2.48 -12.08
CA THR A 128 -15.35 2.66 -11.82
C THR A 128 -15.61 3.37 -10.49
N GLY A 129 -14.71 3.23 -9.52
CA GLY A 129 -14.94 3.69 -8.15
C GLY A 129 -15.94 2.81 -7.40
N TYR A 130 -16.09 1.56 -7.80
CA TYR A 130 -17.07 0.62 -7.25
C TYR A 130 -16.45 -0.77 -7.06
N GLY A 131 -16.88 -1.47 -6.00
CA GLY A 131 -16.40 -2.82 -5.67
C GLY A 131 -15.18 -2.84 -4.76
N TYR A 132 -14.64 -4.05 -4.57
CA TYR A 132 -13.55 -4.32 -3.62
C TYR A 132 -12.19 -4.32 -4.32
N VAL A 133 -11.26 -3.57 -3.74
CA VAL A 133 -9.85 -3.65 -4.08
C VAL A 133 -9.05 -4.20 -2.91
N TYR A 134 -7.98 -4.91 -3.21
CA TYR A 134 -7.00 -5.27 -2.21
C TYR A 134 -5.58 -5.11 -2.75
N SER A 135 -4.65 -4.85 -1.85
CA SER A 135 -3.22 -4.83 -2.15
C SER A 135 -2.47 -5.67 -1.14
N ARG A 136 -1.47 -6.41 -1.61
CA ARG A 136 -0.63 -7.30 -0.79
C ARG A 136 0.78 -6.75 -0.69
N HIS A 137 1.24 -6.50 0.54
CA HIS A 137 2.55 -5.93 0.82
C HIS A 137 3.32 -6.78 1.81
N LYS A 138 4.62 -6.53 1.86
CA LYS A 138 5.57 -7.26 2.69
C LYS A 138 6.25 -6.30 3.66
N THR A 139 6.35 -6.70 4.92
CA THR A 139 7.14 -5.96 5.92
C THR A 139 8.63 -6.15 5.68
N ALA A 140 9.46 -5.35 6.38
CA ALA A 140 10.91 -5.54 6.38
C ALA A 140 11.31 -6.97 6.80
N ASP A 141 10.59 -7.53 7.79
CA ASP A 141 10.75 -8.90 8.30
C ASP A 141 10.15 -9.98 7.38
N LYS A 142 9.83 -9.63 6.13
CA LYS A 142 9.30 -10.54 5.12
C LYS A 142 7.91 -11.14 5.42
N ARG A 143 7.16 -10.59 6.38
CA ARG A 143 5.78 -11.00 6.68
C ARG A 143 4.78 -10.29 5.75
N TYR A 144 3.78 -11.01 5.26
CA TYR A 144 2.78 -10.46 4.34
C TYR A 144 1.54 -9.95 5.07
N PHE A 145 1.00 -8.85 4.56
CA PHE A 145 -0.24 -8.25 5.02
C PHE A 145 -1.01 -7.66 3.84
N CYS A 146 -2.31 -7.48 4.03
CA CYS A 146 -3.23 -6.98 3.01
C CYS A 146 -3.91 -5.69 3.46
N VAL A 147 -4.08 -4.77 2.52
CA VAL A 147 -4.94 -3.59 2.65
C VAL A 147 -6.13 -3.81 1.74
N ILE A 148 -7.34 -3.68 2.29
CA ILE A 148 -8.59 -4.00 1.60
C ILE A 148 -9.52 -2.80 1.73
N THR A 149 -10.10 -2.35 0.62
CA THR A 149 -11.03 -1.22 0.58
C THR A 149 -12.26 -1.60 -0.23
N ASP A 150 -13.44 -1.33 0.31
CA ASP A 150 -14.69 -1.29 -0.45
C ASP A 150 -14.90 0.14 -0.97
N TYR A 151 -14.81 0.36 -2.27
CA TYR A 151 -15.03 1.69 -2.85
C TYR A 151 -16.50 2.11 -2.87
N SER A 152 -17.44 1.18 -2.74
CA SER A 152 -18.88 1.48 -2.71
C SER A 152 -19.26 2.19 -1.42
N LYS A 153 -18.58 1.86 -0.32
CA LYS A 153 -18.68 2.52 0.99
C LYS A 153 -17.26 2.64 1.57
N PRO A 154 -16.49 3.68 1.17
CA PRO A 154 -15.06 3.81 1.45
C PRO A 154 -14.72 3.50 2.90
N LYS A 155 -14.22 2.28 3.12
CA LYS A 155 -13.79 1.78 4.42
C LYS A 155 -12.68 0.79 4.21
N THR A 156 -11.58 1.03 4.91
CA THR A 156 -10.35 0.26 4.72
C THR A 156 -10.05 -0.63 5.91
N ARG A 157 -9.54 -1.82 5.63
CA ARG A 157 -9.06 -2.76 6.64
C ARG A 157 -7.65 -3.19 6.29
N ILE A 158 -6.80 -3.26 7.31
CA ILE A 158 -5.47 -3.85 7.24
C ILE A 158 -5.48 -5.12 8.07
N VAL A 159 -5.12 -6.23 7.45
CA VAL A 159 -5.12 -7.57 8.05
C VAL A 159 -3.84 -8.30 7.68
N THR A 160 -3.44 -9.29 8.46
CA THR A 160 -2.36 -10.19 8.02
C THR A 160 -2.85 -11.04 6.85
N GLU A 161 -1.92 -11.58 6.05
CA GLU A 161 -2.29 -12.52 4.99
C GLU A 161 -3.00 -13.76 5.56
N GLU A 162 -2.51 -14.26 6.70
CA GLU A 162 -3.11 -15.39 7.41
C GLU A 162 -4.58 -15.12 7.80
N GLU A 163 -4.89 -13.94 8.33
CA GLU A 163 -6.26 -13.55 8.66
C GLU A 163 -7.18 -13.52 7.43
N LEU A 164 -6.67 -13.03 6.30
CA LEU A 164 -7.43 -12.97 5.05
C LEU A 164 -7.75 -14.38 4.52
N LEU A 165 -6.76 -15.27 4.53
CA LEU A 165 -6.93 -16.66 4.08
C LEU A 165 -7.88 -17.44 4.99
N ASN A 166 -7.78 -17.25 6.31
CA ASN A 166 -8.63 -17.92 7.29
C ASN A 166 -10.08 -17.42 7.27
N ALA A 167 -10.30 -16.12 7.02
CA ALA A 167 -11.65 -15.58 6.81
C ALA A 167 -12.33 -16.19 5.57
N GLY A 168 -11.54 -16.61 4.60
CA GLY A 168 -11.99 -17.33 3.41
C GLY A 168 -12.62 -18.69 3.69
N GLY A 169 -12.35 -19.28 4.85
CA GLY A 169 -12.89 -20.58 5.27
C GLY A 169 -14.32 -20.52 5.84
N ASN A 170 -14.77 -19.36 6.36
CA ASN A 170 -16.04 -19.27 7.10
C ASN A 170 -16.92 -18.05 6.75
N SER A 171 -16.52 -17.15 5.84
CA SER A 171 -17.35 -15.95 5.53
C SER A 171 -17.20 -15.36 4.13
N THR A 172 -16.60 -16.07 3.17
CA THR A 172 -16.60 -15.66 1.76
C THR A 172 -17.19 -16.77 0.89
N GLY A 173 -18.48 -17.02 1.07
CA GLY A 173 -19.30 -17.46 -0.05
C GLY A 173 -19.32 -16.33 -1.07
N ALA A 174 -18.67 -16.53 -2.21
CA ALA A 174 -18.29 -15.56 -3.24
C ALA A 174 -16.94 -14.85 -3.00
N VAL A 175 -16.10 -14.84 -4.04
CA VAL A 175 -14.76 -14.23 -4.19
C VAL A 175 -13.54 -15.14 -3.93
N TYR A 176 -13.74 -16.44 -3.71
CA TYR A 176 -12.76 -17.45 -4.13
C TYR A 176 -13.48 -18.52 -4.95
N GLU A 177 -13.79 -18.19 -6.20
CA GLU A 177 -14.02 -19.24 -7.18
C GLU A 177 -12.67 -19.93 -7.38
N LYS A 178 -12.51 -21.03 -6.65
CA LYS A 178 -11.61 -22.14 -6.86
C LYS A 178 -11.01 -22.09 -8.27
N SER A 179 -9.84 -21.48 -8.40
CA SER A 179 -8.99 -21.67 -9.58
C SER A 179 -8.81 -23.16 -9.70
N GLN A 180 -9.46 -23.74 -10.70
CA GLN A 180 -9.47 -25.17 -10.97
C GLN A 180 -8.02 -25.65 -10.93
N SER A 181 -7.72 -26.53 -9.98
CA SER A 181 -6.53 -27.37 -10.05
C SER A 181 -6.71 -28.24 -11.29
N TYR A 182 -6.14 -27.83 -12.42
CA TYR A 182 -5.95 -28.75 -13.53
C TYR A 182 -4.92 -29.79 -13.10
N PRO A 183 -5.26 -31.09 -13.03
CA PRO A 183 -4.25 -32.11 -12.85
C PRO A 183 -3.35 -32.09 -14.09
N LEU A 184 -2.06 -31.83 -13.87
CA LEU A 184 -1.02 -32.11 -14.86
C LEU A 184 -1.16 -33.58 -15.26
N LYS A 185 -1.63 -33.83 -16.47
CA LYS A 185 -1.53 -35.15 -17.11
C LYS A 185 -0.05 -35.52 -17.09
N LYS A 186 0.29 -36.61 -16.40
CA LYS A 186 1.58 -37.27 -16.57
C LYS A 186 1.65 -37.75 -18.02
N ALA A 187 2.60 -37.23 -18.79
CA ALA A 187 3.02 -37.87 -20.02
C ALA A 187 3.74 -39.17 -19.62
N GLY A 188 3.16 -40.29 -20.01
CA GLY A 188 3.81 -41.58 -20.16
C GLY A 188 3.68 -41.99 -21.62
#